data_AF-A0A2K1XJZ2-F1
#
_entry.id   AF-A0A2K1XJZ2-F1
#
_cell.length_a   1.000
_cell.length_b   1.000
_cell.length_c   1.000
_cell.angle_alpha   90.00
_cell.angle_beta   90.00
_cell.angle_gamma   90.00
#
_symmetry.space_group_name_H-M   'P 1'
#
loop_
_entity.id
_entity.type
_entity.pdbx_description
1 polymer ?
#
loop_
_entity_poly.entity_id
_entity_poly.type
_entity_poly.pdbx_seq_one_letter_code
_entity_poly.pdbx_strand_id
1 'polypeptide(L)'
;MGQVKDRVDAANQLASLARDNDRNKKMIVEEGGILPLLKLLKEGASAEAQIAAATALSNIASDRERVRLIVDALGISMIVGVLGDSQTKVQISVANLVARMAALDDYAQDEFMRLNVTRPLVSLLSSHLDLEIASNNPVKTSIPSLIEMNKKLAYKNIKANYNSDSSSHGGSHSNKEREMETPEMQLKLKVSCAEALWKLSRGSVSNSRKITETKGLLCLAKIVEREKGELQFNCLMTIMEITAVAESNADLRRAAFKTNLPAAKAVLDQLLRVIQEESDPQLQIPAIRSIGCLARTFPARETRIMGPLVSHLGNRNVEVATEAAIALGKFASPENFNCSEHSKAIIEFDGVPPLMKLLRSGDQSQLQGLVLLCYLALNAGNSKALEQARALNALEGTARSVLAQHPELKDLFAKAIHHLTLYQAGAPLNRQSLAP
;
A
#
# COMPACT_ATOMS: atom_id res chain seq x y z
N MET A 1 5.67 34.86 -27.75
CA MET A 1 6.07 34.22 -26.48
C MET A 1 7.45 34.75 -26.11
N GLY A 2 7.70 35.07 -24.84
CA GLY A 2 9.02 35.52 -24.37
C GLY A 2 10.10 34.44 -24.53
N GLN A 3 11.37 34.79 -24.30
CA GLN A 3 12.46 33.82 -24.40
C GLN A 3 12.24 32.68 -23.39
N VAL A 4 12.78 31.48 -23.66
CA VAL A 4 12.64 30.33 -22.75
C VAL A 4 13.07 30.70 -21.33
N LYS A 5 14.20 31.42 -21.20
CA LYS A 5 14.71 31.91 -19.93
C LYS A 5 13.69 32.76 -19.16
N ASP A 6 13.08 33.75 -19.81
CA ASP A 6 12.08 34.62 -19.18
C ASP A 6 10.87 33.81 -18.67
N ARG A 7 10.47 32.77 -19.42
CA ARG A 7 9.37 31.88 -19.04
C ARG A 7 9.73 31.00 -17.84
N VAL A 8 10.98 30.53 -17.77
CA VAL A 8 11.50 29.78 -16.60
C VAL A 8 11.51 30.68 -15.36
N ASP A 9 12.05 31.89 -15.48
CA ASP A 9 12.15 32.85 -14.37
C ASP A 9 10.75 33.23 -13.86
N ALA A 10 9.80 33.50 -14.78
CA ALA A 10 8.41 33.75 -14.42
C ALA A 10 7.77 32.56 -13.69
N ALA A 11 7.96 31.32 -14.19
CA ALA A 11 7.41 30.13 -13.53
C ALA A 11 8.01 29.91 -12.13
N ASN A 12 9.30 30.17 -11.94
CA ASN A 12 9.96 30.10 -10.64
C ASN A 12 9.42 31.14 -9.66
N GLN A 13 9.18 32.38 -10.11
CA GLN A 13 8.57 33.43 -9.29
C GLN A 13 7.14 33.04 -8.89
N LEU A 14 6.33 32.53 -9.82
CA LEU A 14 4.99 32.03 -9.52
C LEU A 14 5.04 30.87 -8.53
N ALA A 15 6.00 29.95 -8.67
CA ALA A 15 6.19 28.86 -7.72
C ALA A 15 6.51 29.38 -6.30
N SER A 16 7.39 30.38 -6.18
CA SER A 16 7.69 31.00 -4.88
C SER A 16 6.46 31.67 -4.28
N LEU A 17 5.77 32.52 -5.06
CA LEU A 17 4.58 33.23 -4.60
C LEU A 17 3.49 32.26 -4.15
N ALA A 18 3.25 31.19 -4.91
CA ALA A 18 2.27 30.15 -4.58
C ALA A 18 2.64 29.35 -3.32
N ARG A 19 3.93 29.20 -3.00
CA ARG A 19 4.39 28.54 -1.79
C ARG A 19 4.11 29.37 -0.54
N ASP A 20 4.24 30.69 -0.65
CA ASP A 20 4.26 31.59 0.51
C ASP A 20 2.89 31.74 1.19
N ASN A 21 1.81 31.95 0.43
CA ASN A 21 0.47 32.09 1.02
C ASN A 21 -0.67 31.74 0.04
N ASP A 22 -1.85 31.49 0.61
CA ASP A 22 -3.02 31.07 -0.16
C ASP A 22 -3.62 32.17 -1.06
N ARG A 23 -3.52 33.44 -0.65
CA ARG A 23 -3.97 34.59 -1.44
C ARG A 23 -3.21 34.68 -2.76
N ASN A 24 -1.90 34.45 -2.75
CA ASN A 24 -1.08 34.43 -3.96
C ASN A 24 -1.52 33.31 -4.90
N LYS A 25 -1.78 32.10 -4.39
CA LYS A 25 -2.31 31.00 -5.21
C LYS A 25 -3.62 31.38 -5.88
N LYS A 26 -4.53 32.00 -5.12
CA LYS A 26 -5.82 32.48 -5.64
C LYS A 26 -5.63 33.48 -6.78
N MET A 27 -4.79 34.50 -6.59
CA MET A 27 -4.51 35.50 -7.63
C MET A 27 -3.89 34.86 -8.88
N ILE A 28 -2.93 33.94 -8.72
CA ILE A 28 -2.31 33.23 -9.86
C ILE A 28 -3.36 32.49 -10.68
N VAL A 29 -4.35 31.87 -10.02
CA VAL A 29 -5.43 31.14 -10.67
C VAL A 29 -6.41 32.09 -11.36
N GLU A 30 -6.84 33.16 -10.68
CA GLU A 30 -7.79 34.16 -11.20
C GLU A 30 -7.23 34.88 -12.44
N GLU A 31 -5.93 35.14 -12.48
CA GLU A 31 -5.22 35.71 -13.63
C GLU A 31 -4.92 34.66 -14.73
N GLY A 32 -5.45 33.44 -14.62
CA GLY A 32 -5.35 32.41 -15.66
C GLY A 32 -3.99 31.72 -15.76
N GLY A 33 -3.17 31.73 -14.70
CA GLY A 33 -1.80 31.22 -14.69
C GLY A 33 -1.65 29.71 -14.92
N ILE A 34 -2.71 28.91 -14.71
CA ILE A 34 -2.65 27.44 -14.85
C ILE A 34 -2.31 27.00 -16.28
N LEU A 35 -3.03 27.51 -17.29
CA LEU A 35 -2.86 27.06 -18.67
C LEU A 35 -1.47 27.38 -19.26
N PRO A 36 -0.89 28.58 -19.05
CA PRO A 36 0.49 28.86 -19.43
C PRO A 36 1.51 27.93 -18.76
N LEU A 37 1.34 27.60 -17.48
CA LEU A 37 2.21 26.65 -16.78
C LEU A 37 2.10 25.23 -17.37
N LEU A 38 0.88 24.77 -17.67
CA LEU A 38 0.66 23.48 -18.35
C LEU A 38 1.29 23.43 -19.75
N LYS A 39 1.19 24.52 -20.52
CA LYS A 39 1.86 24.65 -21.82
C LYS A 39 3.38 24.58 -21.68
N LEU A 40 3.95 25.32 -20.73
CA LEU A 40 5.39 25.30 -20.46
C LEU A 40 5.88 23.90 -20.06
N LEU A 41 5.08 23.18 -19.26
CA LEU A 41 5.35 21.80 -18.87
C LEU A 41 5.37 20.85 -20.09
N LYS A 42 4.41 21.01 -21.00
CA LYS A 42 4.26 20.14 -22.18
C LYS A 42 5.27 20.44 -23.30
N GLU A 43 5.63 21.70 -23.51
CA GLU A 43 6.50 22.13 -24.61
C GLU A 43 7.91 21.52 -24.53
N GLY A 44 8.39 21.20 -23.33
CA GLY A 44 9.68 20.52 -23.16
C GLY A 44 10.88 21.33 -23.64
N ALA A 45 10.79 22.67 -23.62
CA ALA A 45 11.85 23.56 -24.12
C ALA A 45 13.18 23.40 -23.38
N SER A 46 13.12 23.11 -22.08
CA SER A 46 14.24 22.63 -21.26
C SER A 46 13.70 21.90 -20.03
N ALA A 47 14.54 21.13 -19.36
CA ALA A 47 14.15 20.44 -18.13
C ALA A 47 13.82 21.42 -17.00
N GLU A 48 14.57 22.52 -16.91
CA GLU A 48 14.36 23.59 -15.94
C GLU A 48 12.96 24.22 -16.12
N ALA A 49 12.54 24.45 -17.37
CA ALA A 49 11.20 24.95 -17.67
C ALA A 49 10.10 24.00 -17.20
N GLN A 50 10.26 22.70 -17.46
CA GLN A 50 9.30 21.69 -17.03
C GLN A 50 9.27 21.56 -15.51
N ILE A 51 10.42 21.62 -14.83
CA ILE A 51 10.51 21.54 -13.37
C ILE A 51 9.89 22.79 -12.72
N ALA A 52 10.16 23.98 -13.24
CA ALA A 52 9.58 25.22 -12.75
C ALA A 52 8.04 25.22 -12.87
N ALA A 53 7.53 24.81 -14.03
CA ALA A 53 6.08 24.63 -14.25
C ALA A 53 5.50 23.54 -13.32
N ALA A 54 6.18 22.39 -13.26
CA ALA A 54 6.05 21.31 -12.28
C ALA A 54 5.72 21.81 -10.87
N THR A 55 6.65 22.62 -10.37
CA THR A 55 6.70 23.12 -9.00
C THR A 55 5.62 24.17 -8.77
N ALA A 56 5.40 25.08 -9.71
CA ALA A 56 4.33 26.08 -9.60
C ALA A 56 2.94 25.42 -9.51
N LEU A 57 2.63 24.49 -10.43
CA LEU A 57 1.40 23.70 -10.39
C LEU A 57 1.30 22.89 -9.09
N SER A 58 2.41 22.29 -8.67
CA SER A 58 2.50 21.57 -7.40
C SER A 58 2.35 22.45 -6.18
N ASN A 59 2.48 23.77 -6.25
CA ASN A 59 2.21 24.68 -5.13
C ASN A 59 0.76 25.21 -5.18
N ILE A 60 0.24 25.45 -6.38
CA ILE A 60 -1.16 25.86 -6.64
C ILE A 60 -2.15 24.77 -6.23
N ALA A 61 -1.85 23.49 -6.49
CA ALA A 61 -2.71 22.34 -6.21
C ALA A 61 -2.86 22.04 -4.71
N SER A 62 -3.37 22.97 -3.90
CA SER A 62 -3.38 22.89 -2.44
C SER A 62 -4.73 22.53 -1.80
N ASP A 63 -5.78 22.43 -2.61
CA ASP A 63 -7.10 21.95 -2.22
C ASP A 63 -7.77 21.31 -3.44
N ARG A 64 -8.95 20.74 -3.20
CA ARG A 64 -9.75 20.06 -4.22
C ARG A 64 -10.17 20.97 -5.38
N GLU A 65 -10.58 22.21 -5.11
CA GLU A 65 -11.05 23.14 -6.15
C GLU A 65 -9.91 23.51 -7.09
N ARG A 66 -8.72 23.82 -6.56
CA ARG A 66 -7.55 24.17 -7.37
C ARG A 66 -7.01 22.99 -8.16
N VAL A 67 -7.04 21.79 -7.59
CA VAL A 67 -6.76 20.57 -8.35
C VAL A 67 -7.75 20.46 -9.52
N ARG A 68 -9.04 20.71 -9.27
CA ARG A 68 -10.05 20.61 -10.31
C ARG A 68 -9.83 21.60 -11.47
N LEU A 69 -9.37 22.81 -11.18
CA LEU A 69 -9.01 23.78 -12.22
C LEU A 69 -7.84 23.31 -13.10
N ILE A 70 -6.87 22.59 -12.54
CA ILE A 70 -5.79 21.96 -13.31
C ILE A 70 -6.36 20.84 -14.20
N VAL A 71 -7.29 20.04 -13.67
CA VAL A 71 -7.98 18.98 -14.42
C VAL A 71 -8.78 19.55 -15.58
N ASP A 72 -9.58 20.58 -15.34
CA ASP A 72 -10.45 21.22 -16.34
C ASP A 72 -9.64 21.89 -17.46
N ALA A 73 -8.40 22.33 -17.16
CA ALA A 73 -7.43 22.81 -18.13
C ALA A 73 -6.71 21.69 -18.93
N LEU A 74 -7.27 20.46 -18.93
CA LEU A 74 -6.70 19.25 -19.54
C LEU A 74 -5.34 18.83 -18.95
N GLY A 75 -5.03 19.26 -17.73
CA GLY A 75 -3.72 19.10 -17.12
C GLY A 75 -3.28 17.64 -16.96
N ILE A 76 -4.21 16.74 -16.61
CA ILE A 76 -3.90 15.31 -16.43
C ILE A 76 -3.27 14.70 -17.69
N SER A 77 -3.83 14.99 -18.88
CA SER A 77 -3.30 14.46 -20.14
C SER A 77 -1.85 14.92 -20.41
N MET A 78 -1.54 16.17 -20.09
CA MET A 78 -0.20 16.74 -20.25
C MET A 78 0.78 16.15 -19.23
N ILE A 79 0.36 16.04 -17.97
CA ILE A 79 1.14 15.47 -16.86
C ILE A 79 1.51 14.01 -17.17
N VAL A 80 0.55 13.19 -17.62
CA VAL A 80 0.81 11.78 -17.97
C VAL A 80 1.78 11.65 -19.14
N GLY A 81 1.63 12.47 -20.18
CA GLY A 81 2.55 12.48 -21.32
C GLY A 81 3.98 12.85 -20.92
N VAL A 82 4.12 13.92 -20.13
CA VAL A 82 5.44 14.37 -19.66
C VAL A 82 6.10 13.34 -18.73
N LEU A 83 5.33 12.65 -17.88
CA LEU A 83 5.86 11.58 -17.04
C LEU A 83 6.47 10.42 -17.86
N GLY A 84 5.85 10.07 -18.99
CA GLY A 84 6.32 8.99 -19.86
C GLY A 84 7.59 9.32 -20.65
N ASP A 85 7.72 10.56 -21.11
CA ASP A 85 8.66 10.92 -22.18
C ASP A 85 9.70 12.00 -21.79
N SER A 86 10.00 12.16 -20.49
CA SER A 86 10.95 13.18 -19.99
C SER A 86 12.14 12.59 -19.23
N GLN A 87 13.17 13.41 -19.01
CA GLN A 87 14.32 13.04 -18.19
C GLN A 87 13.96 12.89 -16.70
N THR A 88 14.79 12.13 -15.97
CA THR A 88 14.54 11.73 -14.58
C THR A 88 14.26 12.91 -13.64
N LYS A 89 14.90 14.09 -13.78
CA LYS A 89 14.60 15.30 -12.94
C LYS A 89 13.15 15.78 -13.11
N VAL A 90 12.67 15.76 -14.36
CA VAL A 90 11.31 16.19 -14.71
C VAL A 90 10.31 15.14 -14.23
N GLN A 91 10.61 13.86 -14.44
CA GLN A 91 9.76 12.75 -13.98
C GLN A 91 9.55 12.77 -12.46
N ILE A 92 10.59 13.08 -11.67
CA ILE A 92 10.46 13.29 -10.21
C ILE A 92 9.42 14.37 -9.90
N SER A 93 9.57 15.55 -10.52
CA SER A 93 8.70 16.70 -10.26
C SER A 93 7.25 16.42 -10.67
N VAL A 94 7.06 15.73 -11.79
CA VAL A 94 5.74 15.38 -12.33
C VAL A 94 5.10 14.25 -11.52
N ALA A 95 5.85 13.25 -11.07
CA ALA A 95 5.33 12.20 -10.18
C ALA A 95 4.87 12.78 -8.83
N ASN A 96 5.60 13.75 -8.27
CA ASN A 96 5.17 14.47 -7.06
C ASN A 96 3.88 15.27 -7.30
N LEU A 97 3.72 15.90 -8.47
CA LEU A 97 2.46 16.57 -8.84
C LEU A 97 1.30 15.57 -8.93
N VAL A 98 1.52 14.39 -9.52
CA VAL A 98 0.50 13.31 -9.57
C VAL A 98 0.12 12.90 -8.14
N ALA A 99 1.09 12.65 -7.26
CA ALA A 99 0.85 12.29 -5.86
C ALA A 99 0.02 13.37 -5.14
N ARG A 100 0.39 14.66 -5.31
CA ARG A 100 -0.31 15.79 -4.68
C ARG A 100 -1.76 15.90 -5.15
N MET A 101 -2.00 15.86 -6.47
CA MET A 101 -3.34 15.95 -7.01
C MET A 101 -4.21 14.77 -6.58
N ALA A 102 -3.67 13.54 -6.64
CA ALA A 102 -4.37 12.33 -6.22
C ALA A 102 -4.68 12.31 -4.71
N ALA A 103 -3.88 12.97 -3.89
CA ALA A 103 -4.12 13.07 -2.44
C ALA A 103 -5.25 14.05 -2.07
N LEU A 104 -5.63 14.96 -2.97
CA LEU A 104 -6.55 16.07 -2.70
C LEU A 104 -7.90 15.97 -3.41
N ASP A 105 -7.99 15.21 -4.51
CA ASP A 105 -9.23 15.05 -5.28
C ASP A 105 -9.37 13.65 -5.86
N ASP A 106 -10.43 12.95 -5.44
CA ASP A 106 -10.74 11.58 -5.90
C ASP A 106 -11.05 11.53 -7.40
N TYR A 107 -11.61 12.59 -7.98
CA TYR A 107 -11.84 12.62 -9.42
C TYR A 107 -10.53 12.68 -10.19
N ALA A 108 -9.58 13.53 -9.77
CA ALA A 108 -8.25 13.56 -10.36
C ALA A 108 -7.58 12.19 -10.25
N GLN A 109 -7.72 11.52 -9.10
CA GLN A 109 -7.24 10.16 -8.86
C GLN A 109 -7.73 9.18 -9.96
N ASP A 110 -9.04 9.12 -10.17
CA ASP A 110 -9.66 8.23 -11.16
C ASP A 110 -9.33 8.63 -12.61
N GLU A 111 -9.24 9.92 -12.89
CA GLU A 111 -8.96 10.45 -14.22
C GLU A 111 -7.51 10.18 -14.65
N PHE A 112 -6.53 10.29 -13.74
CA PHE A 112 -5.15 9.83 -13.96
C PHE A 112 -5.11 8.36 -14.35
N MET A 113 -5.91 7.55 -13.68
CA MET A 113 -5.98 6.11 -13.88
C MET A 113 -6.70 5.77 -15.19
N ARG A 114 -7.72 6.54 -15.58
CA ARG A 114 -8.37 6.47 -16.90
C ARG A 114 -7.37 6.72 -18.03
N LEU A 115 -6.43 7.64 -17.83
CA LEU A 115 -5.34 7.94 -18.77
C LEU A 115 -4.11 7.04 -18.61
N ASN A 116 -4.21 5.92 -17.89
CA ASN A 116 -3.17 4.89 -17.76
C ASN A 116 -1.84 5.37 -17.16
N VAL A 117 -1.88 6.31 -16.20
CA VAL A 117 -0.68 6.75 -15.47
C VAL A 117 0.08 5.61 -14.77
N THR A 118 -0.59 4.50 -14.48
CA THR A 118 0.03 3.31 -13.86
C THR A 118 1.17 2.75 -14.68
N ARG A 119 1.06 2.77 -16.01
CA ARG A 119 2.06 2.18 -16.91
C ARG A 119 3.42 2.89 -16.78
N PRO A 120 3.54 4.22 -16.96
CA PRO A 120 4.80 4.90 -16.74
C PRO A 120 5.27 4.79 -15.28
N LEU A 121 4.38 4.95 -14.28
CA LEU A 121 4.78 4.84 -12.86
C LEU A 121 5.38 3.47 -12.51
N VAL A 122 4.73 2.37 -12.90
CA VAL A 122 5.24 1.01 -12.64
C VAL A 122 6.51 0.74 -13.46
N SER A 123 6.60 1.27 -14.69
CA SER A 123 7.81 1.12 -15.52
C SER A 123 9.02 1.82 -14.90
N LEU A 124 8.85 3.05 -14.42
CA LEU A 124 9.91 3.83 -13.76
C LEU A 124 10.27 3.22 -12.41
N LEU A 125 9.28 2.72 -11.66
CA LEU A 125 9.51 2.02 -10.40
C LEU A 125 10.29 0.70 -10.61
N SER A 126 9.98 -0.02 -11.71
CA SER A 126 10.62 -1.28 -12.09
C SER A 126 11.99 -1.10 -12.77
N SER A 127 12.47 0.14 -12.96
CA SER A 127 13.77 0.38 -13.59
C SER A 127 14.87 -0.31 -12.77
N HIS A 128 15.72 -1.08 -13.46
CA HIS A 128 16.81 -1.85 -12.85
C HIS A 128 16.37 -2.93 -11.82
N LEU A 129 15.10 -3.35 -11.83
CA LEU A 129 14.63 -4.52 -11.08
C LEU A 129 14.55 -5.74 -11.99
N ASP A 130 15.33 -6.77 -11.67
CA ASP A 130 15.19 -8.08 -12.31
C ASP A 130 13.88 -8.74 -11.85
N LEU A 131 12.83 -8.58 -12.66
CA LEU A 131 11.51 -9.15 -12.38
C LEU A 131 11.44 -10.67 -12.69
N GLU A 132 12.56 -11.38 -12.84
CA GLU A 132 12.57 -12.82 -13.11
C GLU A 132 11.77 -13.59 -12.05
N ILE A 133 10.90 -14.47 -12.54
CA ILE A 133 10.09 -15.40 -11.77
C ILE A 133 10.90 -16.69 -11.72
N ALA A 134 11.38 -17.08 -10.55
CA ALA A 134 11.87 -18.45 -10.36
C ALA A 134 10.66 -19.40 -10.52
N SER A 135 10.46 -19.87 -11.74
CA SER A 135 9.57 -20.98 -12.04
C SER A 135 10.11 -22.21 -11.31
N ASN A 136 9.52 -22.55 -10.17
CA ASN A 136 9.74 -23.84 -9.51
C ASN A 136 9.20 -24.96 -10.41
N ASN A 137 10.05 -25.47 -11.28
CA ASN A 137 9.96 -26.80 -11.85
C ASN A 137 11.39 -27.38 -11.89
N PRO A 138 11.76 -28.32 -11.02
CA PRO A 138 13.02 -29.02 -11.13
C PRO A 138 12.85 -30.13 -12.19
N VAL A 139 12.84 -29.75 -13.46
CA VAL A 139 13.06 -30.76 -14.52
C VAL A 139 14.58 -30.90 -14.67
N LYS A 140 15.10 -31.98 -14.08
CA LYS A 140 16.43 -32.50 -14.38
C LYS A 140 16.53 -32.73 -15.88
N THR A 141 17.30 -31.90 -16.59
CA THR A 141 17.95 -32.32 -17.83
C THR A 141 19.34 -31.70 -17.89
N SER A 142 20.30 -32.60 -18.03
CA SER A 142 21.74 -32.41 -17.94
C SER A 142 22.32 -31.46 -18.99
N ILE A 143 23.48 -30.90 -18.62
CA ILE A 143 24.49 -30.16 -19.41
C ILE A 143 24.25 -28.63 -19.54
N PRO A 144 24.98 -27.80 -18.75
CA PRO A 144 25.05 -26.36 -18.97
C PRO A 144 26.10 -26.09 -20.07
N SER A 145 25.65 -25.85 -21.30
CA SER A 145 26.57 -25.53 -22.40
C SER A 145 26.79 -24.03 -22.50
N LEU A 146 28.05 -23.66 -22.73
CA LEU A 146 28.68 -22.33 -22.88
C LEU A 146 27.97 -21.34 -23.83
N ILE A 147 26.83 -21.73 -24.41
CA ILE A 147 25.98 -20.97 -25.33
C ILE A 147 25.28 -19.81 -24.59
N GLU A 148 24.90 -19.97 -23.31
CA GLU A 148 24.16 -18.94 -22.58
C GLU A 148 25.05 -17.78 -22.10
N MET A 149 26.33 -18.04 -21.80
CA MET A 149 27.31 -16.98 -21.54
C MET A 149 27.66 -16.19 -22.81
N ASN A 150 27.80 -16.86 -23.96
CA ASN A 150 28.06 -16.19 -25.23
C ASN A 150 26.86 -15.36 -25.71
N LYS A 151 25.63 -15.76 -25.38
CA LYS A 151 24.42 -14.97 -25.69
C LYS A 151 24.34 -13.68 -24.86
N LYS A 152 24.77 -13.71 -23.59
CA LYS A 152 24.87 -12.51 -22.72
C LYS A 152 25.99 -11.55 -23.16
N LEU A 153 27.10 -12.06 -23.69
CA LEU A 153 28.18 -11.24 -24.27
C LEU A 153 27.79 -10.65 -25.64
N ALA A 154 27.07 -11.40 -26.48
CA ALA A 154 26.58 -10.91 -27.77
C ALA A 154 25.54 -9.79 -27.62
N TYR A 155 24.66 -9.85 -26.60
CA TYR A 155 23.68 -8.79 -26.34
C TYR A 155 24.30 -7.48 -25.82
N LYS A 156 25.47 -7.53 -25.16
CA LYS A 156 26.22 -6.34 -24.75
C LYS A 156 26.96 -5.66 -25.91
N ASN A 157 27.37 -6.41 -26.94
CA ASN A 157 28.16 -5.89 -28.07
C ASN A 157 27.34 -5.28 -29.22
N ILE A 158 26.03 -5.54 -29.32
CA ILE A 158 25.20 -5.00 -30.42
C ILE A 158 24.83 -3.52 -30.19
N LYS A 159 24.94 -2.98 -28.97
CA LYS A 159 24.62 -1.57 -28.68
C LYS A 159 25.75 -0.57 -28.95
N ALA A 160 26.92 -1.04 -29.40
CA ALA A 160 28.13 -0.22 -29.53
C ALA A 160 28.50 0.16 -30.97
N ASN A 161 27.81 -0.30 -32.02
CA ASN A 161 28.27 -0.05 -33.38
C ASN A 161 27.12 0.17 -34.38
N TYR A 162 26.56 1.38 -34.39
CA TYR A 162 25.98 1.99 -35.58
C TYR A 162 26.20 3.50 -35.50
N ASN A 163 27.29 3.97 -36.10
CA ASN A 163 27.41 5.30 -36.67
C ASN A 163 28.60 5.34 -37.65
N SER A 164 28.29 5.29 -38.94
CA SER A 164 28.97 5.95 -40.07
C SER A 164 28.06 5.77 -41.28
N ASP A 165 27.93 6.64 -42.27
CA ASP A 165 28.30 8.03 -42.51
C ASP A 165 27.50 8.40 -43.77
N SER A 166 26.92 9.60 -43.85
CA SER A 166 26.85 10.44 -45.07
C SER A 166 26.00 11.70 -44.86
N SER A 167 26.69 12.83 -45.04
CA SER A 167 26.32 14.25 -45.11
C SER A 167 25.02 14.58 -45.90
N SER A 168 24.27 15.68 -45.68
CA SER A 168 24.66 17.06 -45.37
C SER A 168 23.43 17.93 -44.98
N HIS A 169 23.71 19.11 -44.41
CA HIS A 169 22.85 20.30 -44.19
C HIS A 169 22.33 20.58 -42.77
N GLY A 170 23.21 21.18 -41.96
CA GLY A 170 23.02 22.51 -41.35
C GLY A 170 21.92 22.72 -40.31
N GLY A 171 22.32 22.87 -39.04
CA GLY A 171 21.54 23.69 -38.10
C GLY A 171 21.56 23.27 -36.63
N SER A 172 22.49 23.88 -35.89
CA SER A 172 22.46 24.14 -34.43
C SER A 172 22.62 22.98 -33.44
N HIS A 173 23.76 23.05 -32.75
CA HIS A 173 24.13 22.30 -31.56
C HIS A 173 23.06 22.39 -30.45
N SER A 174 22.53 21.24 -30.04
CA SER A 174 22.15 21.01 -28.65
C SER A 174 22.93 19.80 -28.15
N ASN A 175 24.03 20.06 -27.42
CA ASN A 175 24.72 19.04 -26.64
C ASN A 175 23.67 18.36 -25.73
N LYS A 176 23.25 17.15 -26.09
CA LYS A 176 22.68 16.20 -25.13
C LYS A 176 23.83 15.80 -24.22
N GLU A 177 24.13 16.67 -23.25
CA GLU A 177 24.75 16.25 -22.01
C GLU A 177 23.83 15.17 -21.45
N ARG A 178 24.17 13.91 -21.69
CA ARG A 178 23.64 12.81 -20.89
C ARG A 178 24.21 13.04 -19.50
N GLU A 179 23.54 13.87 -18.70
CA GLU A 179 23.76 13.90 -17.26
C GLU A 179 23.73 12.44 -16.80
N MET A 180 24.86 11.94 -16.34
CA MET A 180 25.00 10.56 -15.91
C MET A 180 24.08 10.39 -14.69
N GLU A 181 22.97 9.67 -14.86
CA GLU A 181 21.96 9.52 -13.81
C GLU A 181 22.59 8.90 -12.57
N THR A 182 22.55 9.62 -11.45
CA THR A 182 23.15 9.13 -10.21
C THR A 182 22.22 8.14 -9.51
N PRO A 183 22.76 7.19 -8.72
CA PRO A 183 21.94 6.26 -7.94
C PRO A 183 20.93 6.97 -7.01
N GLU A 184 21.31 8.11 -6.43
CA GLU A 184 20.45 8.91 -5.55
C GLU A 184 19.26 9.51 -6.31
N MET A 185 19.51 9.93 -7.55
CA MET A 185 18.49 10.50 -8.41
C MET A 185 17.47 9.44 -8.84
N GLN A 186 17.94 8.22 -9.14
CA GLN A 186 17.08 7.07 -9.42
C GLN A 186 16.27 6.65 -8.20
N LEU A 187 16.87 6.66 -7.00
CA LEU A 187 16.14 6.42 -5.75
C LEU A 187 15.03 7.45 -5.55
N LYS A 188 15.32 8.73 -5.74
CA LYS A 188 14.33 9.81 -5.62
C LYS A 188 13.17 9.65 -6.61
N LEU A 189 13.46 9.27 -7.86
CA LEU A 189 12.43 8.96 -8.85
C LEU A 189 11.53 7.81 -8.38
N LYS A 190 12.12 6.73 -7.87
CA LYS A 190 11.36 5.57 -7.35
C LYS A 190 10.48 5.95 -6.17
N VAL A 191 11.00 6.76 -5.23
CA VAL A 191 10.23 7.28 -4.09
C VAL A 191 9.01 8.06 -4.58
N SER A 192 9.20 9.02 -5.49
CA SER A 192 8.11 9.82 -6.06
C SER A 192 7.07 8.96 -6.81
N CYS A 193 7.52 7.94 -7.55
CA CYS A 193 6.62 7.03 -8.25
C CYS A 193 5.80 6.16 -7.27
N ALA A 194 6.45 5.66 -6.20
CA ALA A 194 5.78 4.87 -5.17
C ALA A 194 4.77 5.72 -4.38
N GLU A 195 5.10 6.97 -4.06
CA GLU A 195 4.17 7.89 -3.41
C GLU A 195 2.95 8.16 -4.29
N ALA A 196 3.17 8.43 -5.59
CA ALA A 196 2.08 8.62 -6.54
C ALA A 196 1.16 7.39 -6.62
N LEU A 197 1.71 6.18 -6.72
CA LEU A 197 0.92 4.93 -6.70
C LEU A 197 0.14 4.74 -5.40
N TRP A 198 0.74 5.08 -4.25
CA TRP A 198 0.05 5.05 -2.98
C TRP A 198 -1.16 6.00 -2.98
N LYS A 199 -0.97 7.28 -3.32
CA LYS A 199 -2.08 8.25 -3.35
C LYS A 199 -3.15 7.88 -4.37
N LEU A 200 -2.77 7.32 -5.51
CA LEU A 200 -3.69 6.86 -6.56
C LEU A 200 -4.51 5.62 -6.16
N SER A 201 -4.01 4.79 -5.25
CA SER A 201 -4.68 3.54 -4.83
C SER A 201 -5.60 3.73 -3.62
N ARG A 202 -5.43 4.82 -2.86
CA ARG A 202 -6.18 5.08 -1.63
C ARG A 202 -7.69 5.06 -1.87
N GLY A 203 -8.39 4.12 -1.23
CA GLY A 203 -9.85 4.01 -1.27
C GLY A 203 -10.49 3.65 -2.62
N SER A 204 -9.73 3.45 -3.71
CA SER A 204 -10.29 3.23 -5.04
C SER A 204 -10.07 1.81 -5.57
N VAL A 205 -11.16 1.04 -5.64
CA VAL A 205 -11.19 -0.34 -6.17
C VAL A 205 -10.75 -0.39 -7.63
N SER A 206 -11.23 0.56 -8.44
CA SER A 206 -10.87 0.66 -9.87
C SER A 206 -9.37 0.84 -10.03
N ASN A 207 -8.79 1.70 -9.18
CA ASN A 207 -7.39 2.05 -9.29
C ASN A 207 -6.48 0.93 -8.79
N SER A 208 -6.82 0.33 -7.65
CA SER A 208 -6.15 -0.87 -7.16
C SER A 208 -6.18 -1.99 -8.19
N ARG A 209 -7.33 -2.25 -8.84
CA ARG A 209 -7.43 -3.28 -9.90
C ARG A 209 -6.42 -3.03 -11.01
N LYS A 210 -6.35 -1.83 -11.57
CA LYS A 210 -5.39 -1.47 -12.63
C LYS A 210 -3.94 -1.66 -12.21
N ILE A 211 -3.58 -1.35 -10.95
CA ILE A 211 -2.23 -1.60 -10.45
C ILE A 211 -1.94 -3.11 -10.41
N THR A 212 -2.91 -3.91 -9.93
CA THR A 212 -2.76 -5.36 -9.80
C THR A 212 -2.74 -6.13 -11.14
N GLU A 213 -3.35 -5.59 -12.19
CA GLU A 213 -3.34 -6.16 -13.55
C GLU A 213 -1.98 -6.03 -14.25
N THR A 214 -1.15 -5.10 -13.78
CA THR A 214 0.23 -4.95 -14.26
C THR A 214 1.21 -5.81 -13.46
N LYS A 215 2.52 -5.71 -13.75
CA LYS A 215 3.56 -6.26 -12.87
C LYS A 215 3.72 -5.47 -11.55
N GLY A 216 2.82 -4.53 -11.26
CA GLY A 216 2.84 -3.63 -10.10
C GLY A 216 2.97 -4.37 -8.77
N LEU A 217 2.11 -5.35 -8.48
CA LEU A 217 2.18 -6.08 -7.19
C LEU A 217 3.53 -6.78 -6.97
N LEU A 218 4.06 -7.43 -8.01
CA LEU A 218 5.35 -8.11 -7.91
C LEU A 218 6.51 -7.11 -7.76
N CYS A 219 6.43 -5.97 -8.45
CA CYS A 219 7.39 -4.88 -8.31
C CYS A 219 7.37 -4.32 -6.89
N LEU A 220 6.20 -4.00 -6.34
CA LEU A 220 6.03 -3.51 -4.97
C LEU A 220 6.61 -4.49 -3.95
N ALA A 221 6.31 -5.79 -4.07
CA ALA A 221 6.86 -6.81 -3.17
C ALA A 221 8.40 -6.87 -3.24
N LYS A 222 8.99 -6.88 -4.45
CA LYS A 222 10.44 -6.91 -4.62
C LYS A 222 11.13 -5.65 -4.07
N ILE A 223 10.47 -4.50 -4.11
CA ILE A 223 11.01 -3.27 -3.51
C ILE A 223 10.94 -3.33 -1.99
N VAL A 224 9.82 -3.80 -1.43
CA VAL A 224 9.69 -4.00 0.02
C VAL A 224 10.77 -4.97 0.56
N GLU A 225 11.18 -5.95 -0.25
CA GLU A 225 12.27 -6.88 0.05
C GLU A 225 13.65 -6.19 0.12
N ARG A 226 13.98 -5.40 -0.90
CA ARG A 226 15.37 -4.96 -1.17
C ARG A 226 15.69 -3.56 -0.66
N GLU A 227 14.71 -2.67 -0.67
CA GLU A 227 14.89 -1.25 -0.37
C GLU A 227 14.48 -0.95 1.08
N LYS A 228 15.01 0.14 1.63
CA LYS A 228 14.72 0.61 3.00
C LYS A 228 14.29 2.07 3.00
N GLY A 229 13.73 2.51 4.12
CA GLY A 229 13.30 3.91 4.32
C GLY A 229 12.05 4.27 3.53
N GLU A 230 12.01 5.50 2.99
CA GLU A 230 10.80 6.08 2.39
C GLU A 230 10.26 5.27 1.20
N LEU A 231 11.13 4.70 0.37
CA LEU A 231 10.71 3.88 -0.77
C LEU A 231 10.00 2.60 -0.31
N GLN A 232 10.56 1.92 0.71
CA GLN A 232 9.96 0.73 1.31
C GLN A 232 8.58 1.06 1.90
N PHE A 233 8.51 2.17 2.66
CA PHE A 233 7.28 2.65 3.27
C PHE A 233 6.20 2.96 2.22
N ASN A 234 6.50 3.73 1.18
CA ASN A 234 5.53 4.09 0.15
C ASN A 234 4.99 2.86 -0.61
N CYS A 235 5.87 1.89 -0.91
CA CYS A 235 5.45 0.63 -1.52
C CYS A 235 4.57 -0.22 -0.59
N LEU A 236 4.92 -0.28 0.70
CA LEU A 236 4.11 -0.98 1.69
C LEU A 236 2.74 -0.33 1.88
N MET A 237 2.69 0.99 1.93
CA MET A 237 1.43 1.74 1.99
C MET A 237 0.56 1.50 0.75
N THR A 238 1.17 1.43 -0.44
CA THR A 238 0.45 1.03 -1.67
C THR A 238 -0.17 -0.37 -1.54
N ILE A 239 0.57 -1.35 -1.01
CA ILE A 239 0.05 -2.70 -0.76
C ILE A 239 -1.09 -2.66 0.27
N MET A 240 -0.95 -1.87 1.33
CA MET A 240 -1.97 -1.72 2.37
C MET A 240 -3.28 -1.13 1.81
N GLU A 241 -3.23 -0.10 0.97
CA GLU A 241 -4.43 0.46 0.34
C GLU A 241 -5.11 -0.57 -0.58
N ILE A 242 -4.33 -1.28 -1.41
CA ILE A 242 -4.85 -2.31 -2.32
C ILE A 242 -5.52 -3.45 -1.53
N THR A 243 -4.90 -3.90 -0.44
CA THR A 243 -5.46 -4.97 0.40
C THR A 243 -6.68 -4.50 1.19
N ALA A 244 -6.69 -3.26 1.67
CA ALA A 244 -7.85 -2.66 2.35
C ALA A 244 -9.08 -2.61 1.44
N VAL A 245 -8.95 -2.18 0.18
CA VAL A 245 -10.09 -2.21 -0.75
C VAL A 245 -10.46 -3.64 -1.18
N ALA A 246 -9.51 -4.57 -1.17
CA ALA A 246 -9.78 -5.99 -1.43
C ALA A 246 -10.55 -6.68 -0.29
N GLU A 247 -10.52 -6.13 0.93
CA GLU A 247 -11.31 -6.65 2.04
C GLU A 247 -12.81 -6.60 1.73
N SER A 248 -13.30 -5.46 1.24
CA SER A 248 -14.70 -5.24 0.88
C SER A 248 -15.05 -5.68 -0.55
N ASN A 249 -14.05 -5.80 -1.45
CA ASN A 249 -14.27 -6.22 -2.84
C ASN A 249 -13.82 -7.66 -3.12
N ALA A 250 -14.78 -8.59 -3.19
CA ALA A 250 -14.49 -10.01 -3.40
C ALA A 250 -13.86 -10.33 -4.77
N ASP A 251 -14.19 -9.57 -5.82
CA ASP A 251 -13.66 -9.81 -7.17
C ASP A 251 -12.20 -9.42 -7.27
N LEU A 252 -11.83 -8.24 -6.77
CA LEU A 252 -10.44 -7.79 -6.69
C LEU A 252 -9.63 -8.77 -5.84
N ARG A 253 -10.17 -9.19 -4.70
CA ARG A 253 -9.53 -10.15 -3.82
C ARG A 253 -9.22 -11.48 -4.51
N ARG A 254 -10.18 -12.03 -5.26
CA ARG A 254 -10.00 -13.28 -6.04
C ARG A 254 -9.06 -13.11 -7.22
N ALA A 255 -9.06 -11.95 -7.87
CA ALA A 255 -8.22 -11.67 -9.03
C ALA A 255 -6.74 -11.44 -8.64
N ALA A 256 -6.49 -10.64 -7.61
CA ALA A 256 -5.16 -10.17 -7.25
C ALA A 256 -4.46 -11.03 -6.18
N PHE A 257 -5.21 -11.61 -5.23
CA PHE A 257 -4.64 -12.25 -4.04
C PHE A 257 -4.96 -13.74 -3.93
N LYS A 258 -5.19 -14.42 -5.06
CA LYS A 258 -5.31 -15.88 -5.08
C LYS A 258 -3.96 -16.50 -4.70
N THR A 259 -3.98 -17.46 -3.76
CA THR A 259 -2.78 -18.01 -3.10
C THR A 259 -1.80 -18.74 -4.03
N ASN A 260 -2.22 -19.11 -5.25
CA ASN A 260 -1.36 -19.74 -6.25
C ASN A 260 -0.67 -18.72 -7.19
N LEU A 261 -0.99 -17.43 -7.09
CA LEU A 261 -0.38 -16.40 -7.93
C LEU A 261 1.01 -16.01 -7.40
N PRO A 262 2.05 -15.94 -8.26
CA PRO A 262 3.39 -15.56 -7.82
C PRO A 262 3.44 -14.19 -7.15
N ALA A 263 2.68 -13.20 -7.66
CA ALA A 263 2.62 -11.86 -7.08
C ALA A 263 1.97 -11.86 -5.69
N ALA A 264 0.87 -12.61 -5.51
CA ALA A 264 0.19 -12.74 -4.21
C ALA A 264 1.10 -13.42 -3.17
N LYS A 265 1.81 -14.47 -3.58
CA LYS A 265 2.78 -15.15 -2.72
C LYS A 265 3.93 -14.23 -2.33
N ALA A 266 4.51 -13.51 -3.29
CA ALA A 266 5.59 -12.55 -3.02
C ALA A 266 5.12 -11.46 -2.03
N VAL A 267 3.92 -10.91 -2.21
CA VAL A 267 3.35 -9.94 -1.25
C VAL A 267 3.21 -10.57 0.13
N LEU A 268 2.61 -11.76 0.26
CA LEU A 268 2.46 -12.42 1.55
C LEU A 268 3.81 -12.67 2.24
N ASP A 269 4.78 -13.22 1.51
CA ASP A 269 6.11 -13.52 2.06
C ASP A 269 6.80 -12.23 2.56
N GLN A 270 6.66 -11.12 1.85
CA GLN A 270 7.23 -9.83 2.27
C GLN A 270 6.46 -9.17 3.43
N LEU A 271 5.14 -9.29 3.48
CA LEU A 271 4.35 -8.81 4.62
C LEU A 271 4.74 -9.57 5.90
N LEU A 272 4.85 -10.90 5.84
CA LEU A 272 5.30 -11.72 6.97
C LEU A 272 6.72 -11.37 7.40
N ARG A 273 7.63 -11.16 6.43
CA ARG A 273 9.00 -10.72 6.71
C ARG A 273 9.03 -9.38 7.45
N VAL A 274 8.27 -8.38 6.98
CA VAL A 274 8.18 -7.07 7.65
C VAL A 274 7.66 -7.21 9.08
N ILE A 275 6.63 -8.04 9.31
CA ILE A 275 6.10 -8.28 10.64
C ILE A 275 7.15 -8.91 11.57
N GLN A 276 7.93 -9.87 11.07
CA GLN A 276 8.87 -10.63 11.88
C GLN A 276 10.21 -9.92 12.12
N GLU A 277 10.72 -9.20 11.12
CA GLU A 277 12.10 -8.69 11.12
C GLU A 277 12.18 -7.18 11.44
N GLU A 278 11.17 -6.39 11.09
CA GLU A 278 11.20 -4.94 11.33
C GLU A 278 10.75 -4.62 12.75
N SER A 279 11.34 -3.58 13.34
CA SER A 279 10.95 -3.08 14.68
C SER A 279 10.18 -1.76 14.64
N ASP A 280 10.10 -1.12 13.46
CA ASP A 280 9.42 0.16 13.29
C ASP A 280 7.89 -0.03 13.19
N PRO A 281 7.09 0.52 14.12
CA PRO A 281 5.63 0.49 14.04
C PRO A 281 5.08 1.03 12.72
N GLN A 282 5.76 2.00 12.08
CA GLN A 282 5.32 2.57 10.80
C GLN A 282 5.35 1.55 9.66
N LEU A 283 6.16 0.49 9.77
CA LEU A 283 6.20 -0.63 8.83
C LEU A 283 5.36 -1.81 9.32
N GLN A 284 5.41 -2.12 10.62
CA GLN A 284 4.67 -3.26 11.16
C GLN A 284 3.15 -3.08 11.02
N ILE A 285 2.61 -1.89 11.36
CA ILE A 285 1.16 -1.64 11.35
C ILE A 285 0.56 -1.83 9.95
N PRO A 286 1.07 -1.19 8.87
CA PRO A 286 0.56 -1.43 7.52
C PRO A 286 0.68 -2.89 7.08
N ALA A 287 1.74 -3.59 7.48
CA ALA A 287 1.93 -5.00 7.13
C ALA A 287 0.91 -5.92 7.80
N ILE A 288 0.70 -5.76 9.11
CA ILE A 288 -0.30 -6.49 9.90
C ILE A 288 -1.70 -6.19 9.35
N ARG A 289 -2.01 -4.92 9.10
CA ARG A 289 -3.29 -4.50 8.51
C ARG A 289 -3.54 -5.18 7.18
N SER A 290 -2.53 -5.20 6.30
CA SER A 290 -2.63 -5.81 4.97
C SER A 290 -2.98 -7.30 5.06
N ILE A 291 -2.33 -8.03 5.97
CA ILE A 291 -2.65 -9.45 6.21
C ILE A 291 -4.08 -9.61 6.76
N GLY A 292 -4.48 -8.78 7.73
CA GLY A 292 -5.83 -8.80 8.29
C GLY A 292 -6.91 -8.56 7.22
N CYS A 293 -6.72 -7.58 6.34
CA CYS A 293 -7.63 -7.29 5.21
C CYS A 293 -7.78 -8.48 4.26
N LEU A 294 -6.74 -9.32 4.16
CA LEU A 294 -6.73 -10.54 3.36
C LEU A 294 -7.19 -11.78 4.15
N ALA A 295 -7.67 -11.68 5.39
CA ALA A 295 -8.02 -12.85 6.22
C ALA A 295 -8.97 -13.85 5.53
N ARG A 296 -9.88 -13.37 4.67
CA ARG A 296 -10.84 -14.20 3.92
C ARG A 296 -10.24 -14.86 2.66
N THR A 297 -8.97 -14.62 2.32
CA THR A 297 -8.26 -15.28 1.20
C THR A 297 -7.53 -16.53 1.62
N PHE A 298 -7.07 -16.57 2.87
CA PHE A 298 -6.18 -17.60 3.33
C PHE A 298 -6.95 -18.86 3.73
N PRO A 299 -6.58 -20.03 3.18
CA PRO A 299 -7.15 -21.29 3.61
C PRO A 299 -6.60 -21.66 4.99
N ALA A 300 -7.35 -22.44 5.77
CA ALA A 300 -6.92 -22.89 7.11
C ALA A 300 -5.54 -23.59 7.13
N ARG A 301 -5.12 -24.20 6.02
CA ARG A 301 -3.79 -24.84 5.87
C ARG A 301 -2.62 -23.85 5.83
N GLU A 302 -2.87 -22.55 5.62
CA GLU A 302 -1.83 -21.52 5.59
C GLU A 302 -1.52 -21.05 7.03
N THR A 303 -0.78 -21.87 7.76
CA THR A 303 -0.49 -21.67 9.19
C THR A 303 0.62 -20.65 9.45
N ARG A 304 1.39 -20.27 8.43
CA ARG A 304 2.53 -19.32 8.54
C ARG A 304 2.12 -17.94 9.06
N ILE A 305 0.84 -17.60 8.98
CA ILE A 305 0.30 -16.29 9.33
C ILE A 305 -0.02 -16.17 10.83
N MET A 306 -0.55 -17.23 11.44
CA MET A 306 -1.09 -17.15 12.80
C MET A 306 -0.01 -16.88 13.83
N GLY A 307 1.09 -17.63 13.82
CA GLY A 307 2.19 -17.47 14.79
C GLY A 307 2.74 -16.03 14.85
N PRO A 308 3.10 -15.40 13.72
CA PRO A 308 3.58 -14.01 13.71
C PRO A 308 2.55 -13.00 14.20
N LEU A 309 1.27 -13.14 13.85
CA LEU A 309 0.24 -12.23 14.34
C LEU A 309 0.00 -12.39 15.84
N VAL A 310 -0.01 -13.63 16.33
CA VAL A 310 -0.21 -13.94 17.75
C VAL A 310 0.95 -13.42 18.59
N SER A 311 2.20 -13.56 18.14
CA SER A 311 3.35 -13.01 18.87
C SER A 311 3.27 -11.48 19.00
N HIS A 312 2.68 -10.79 18.01
CA HIS A 312 2.51 -9.34 18.01
C HIS A 312 1.41 -8.83 18.94
N LEU A 313 0.50 -9.68 19.44
CA LEU A 313 -0.42 -9.30 20.53
C LEU A 313 0.34 -8.90 21.81
N GLY A 314 1.55 -9.43 22.00
CA GLY A 314 2.42 -9.13 23.13
C GLY A 314 3.43 -8.01 22.87
N ASN A 315 3.30 -7.25 21.78
CA ASN A 315 4.26 -6.21 21.42
C ASN A 315 4.29 -5.07 22.47
N ARG A 316 5.45 -4.47 22.70
CA ARG A 316 5.64 -3.33 23.61
C ARG A 316 4.89 -2.09 23.14
N ASN A 317 4.76 -1.92 21.83
CA ASN A 317 3.95 -0.87 21.24
C ASN A 317 2.48 -1.31 21.20
N VAL A 318 1.63 -0.57 21.92
CA VAL A 318 0.20 -0.86 22.05
C VAL A 318 -0.54 -0.72 20.73
N GLU A 319 -0.12 0.16 19.83
CA GLU A 319 -0.74 0.32 18.51
C GLU A 319 -0.49 -0.90 17.63
N VAL A 320 0.75 -1.43 17.64
CA VAL A 320 1.10 -2.68 16.94
C VAL A 320 0.30 -3.87 17.50
N ALA A 321 0.21 -3.98 18.82
CA ALA A 321 -0.56 -5.04 19.46
C ALA A 321 -2.07 -4.92 19.18
N THR A 322 -2.59 -3.69 19.11
CA THR A 322 -3.99 -3.42 18.74
C THR A 322 -4.25 -3.78 17.28
N GLU A 323 -3.36 -3.43 16.36
CA GLU A 323 -3.50 -3.83 14.95
C GLU A 323 -3.43 -5.36 14.78
N ALA A 324 -2.57 -6.04 15.55
CA ALA A 324 -2.51 -7.50 15.57
C ALA A 324 -3.84 -8.11 16.05
N ALA A 325 -4.46 -7.53 17.10
CA ALA A 325 -5.77 -7.96 17.57
C ALA A 325 -6.88 -7.72 16.52
N ILE A 326 -6.85 -6.59 15.82
CA ILE A 326 -7.78 -6.31 14.71
C ILE A 326 -7.61 -7.35 13.60
N ALA A 327 -6.38 -7.61 13.17
CA ALA A 327 -6.09 -8.58 12.12
C ALA A 327 -6.57 -9.99 12.50
N LEU A 328 -6.21 -10.47 13.69
CA LEU A 328 -6.68 -11.76 14.21
C LEU A 328 -8.20 -11.80 14.37
N GLY A 329 -8.82 -10.68 14.75
CA GLY A 329 -10.27 -10.53 14.80
C GLY A 329 -10.93 -10.80 13.45
N LYS A 330 -10.31 -10.36 12.34
CA LYS A 330 -10.79 -10.65 10.97
C LYS A 330 -10.63 -12.13 10.59
N PHE A 331 -9.64 -12.84 11.14
CA PHE A 331 -9.50 -14.28 10.95
C PHE A 331 -10.53 -15.08 11.75
N ALA A 332 -10.85 -14.63 12.95
CA ALA A 332 -11.83 -15.27 13.85
C ALA A 332 -13.28 -14.82 13.61
N SER A 333 -13.50 -13.74 12.85
CA SER A 333 -14.83 -13.21 12.56
C SER A 333 -15.74 -14.25 11.90
N PRO A 334 -17.04 -14.32 12.25
CA PRO A 334 -18.02 -15.20 11.59
C PRO A 334 -18.14 -15.00 10.08
N GLU A 335 -17.72 -13.85 9.56
CA GLU A 335 -17.68 -13.59 8.11
C GLU A 335 -16.57 -14.35 7.39
N ASN A 336 -15.62 -14.94 8.12
CA ASN A 336 -14.58 -15.79 7.58
C ASN A 336 -15.02 -17.25 7.61
N PHE A 337 -15.04 -17.90 6.44
CA PHE A 337 -15.42 -19.30 6.31
C PHE A 337 -14.60 -20.25 7.19
N ASN A 338 -13.33 -19.93 7.44
CA ASN A 338 -12.41 -20.74 8.25
C ASN A 338 -12.31 -20.25 9.70
N CYS A 339 -13.27 -19.47 10.21
CA CYS A 339 -13.18 -18.79 11.51
C CYS A 339 -12.90 -19.75 12.67
N SER A 340 -13.50 -20.95 12.67
CA SER A 340 -13.27 -21.95 13.71
C SER A 340 -11.84 -22.48 13.71
N GLU A 341 -11.31 -22.85 12.55
CA GLU A 341 -9.94 -23.37 12.42
C GLU A 341 -8.91 -22.29 12.74
N HIS A 342 -9.11 -21.06 12.28
CA HIS A 342 -8.22 -19.95 12.64
C HIS A 342 -8.29 -19.62 14.14
N SER A 343 -9.47 -19.69 14.77
CA SER A 343 -9.63 -19.46 16.21
C SER A 343 -8.90 -20.51 17.04
N LYS A 344 -8.95 -21.79 16.64
CA LYS A 344 -8.16 -22.85 17.26
C LYS A 344 -6.67 -22.58 17.10
N ALA A 345 -6.22 -22.24 15.90
CA ALA A 345 -4.82 -21.92 15.63
C ALA A 345 -4.32 -20.74 16.49
N ILE A 346 -5.12 -19.67 16.64
CA ILE A 346 -4.79 -18.53 17.52
C ILE A 346 -4.53 -18.99 18.96
N ILE A 347 -5.33 -19.93 19.45
CA ILE A 347 -5.18 -20.48 20.80
C ILE A 347 -3.97 -21.42 20.89
N GLU A 348 -3.74 -22.26 19.88
CA GLU A 348 -2.59 -23.18 19.80
C GLU A 348 -1.25 -22.44 19.75
N PHE A 349 -1.21 -21.24 19.18
CA PHE A 349 -0.04 -20.34 19.21
C PHE A 349 0.08 -19.49 20.49
N ASP A 350 -0.62 -19.87 21.57
CA ASP A 350 -0.61 -19.16 22.86
C ASP A 350 -1.10 -17.70 22.78
N GLY A 351 -2.13 -17.43 21.99
CA GLY A 351 -2.68 -16.07 21.83
C GLY A 351 -3.53 -15.56 22.99
N VAL A 352 -4.04 -16.45 23.85
CA VAL A 352 -4.92 -16.04 24.96
C VAL A 352 -4.18 -15.20 26.01
N PRO A 353 -3.01 -15.59 26.56
CA PRO A 353 -2.30 -14.77 27.54
C PRO A 353 -1.94 -13.34 27.08
N PRO A 354 -1.36 -13.09 25.89
CA PRO A 354 -1.07 -11.73 25.44
C PRO A 354 -2.36 -10.94 25.16
N LEU A 355 -3.41 -11.56 24.63
CA LEU A 355 -4.71 -10.93 24.46
C LEU A 355 -5.27 -10.39 25.80
N MET A 356 -5.20 -11.20 26.86
CA MET A 356 -5.67 -10.81 28.19
C MET A 356 -4.86 -9.67 28.81
N LYS A 357 -3.59 -9.52 28.42
CA LYS A 357 -2.78 -8.36 28.81
C LYS A 357 -3.24 -7.10 28.06
N LEU A 358 -3.53 -7.22 26.76
CA LEU A 358 -3.98 -6.11 25.90
C LEU A 358 -5.29 -5.47 26.38
N LEU A 359 -6.19 -6.27 27.00
CA LEU A 359 -7.43 -5.78 27.61
C LEU A 359 -7.24 -4.73 28.72
N ARG A 360 -6.00 -4.61 29.24
CA ARG A 360 -5.64 -3.68 30.31
C ARG A 360 -4.80 -2.48 29.83
N SER A 361 -4.54 -2.38 28.52
CA SER A 361 -3.54 -1.42 27.98
C SER A 361 -4.11 -0.06 27.55
N GLY A 362 -5.43 0.07 27.35
CA GLY A 362 -6.10 1.30 26.94
C GLY A 362 -7.47 1.04 26.33
N ASP A 363 -8.29 2.09 26.11
CA ASP A 363 -9.68 1.94 25.68
C ASP A 363 -9.80 1.29 24.29
N GLN A 364 -9.03 1.79 23.31
CA GLN A 364 -9.06 1.24 21.95
C GLN A 364 -8.52 -0.19 21.88
N SER A 365 -7.43 -0.49 22.61
CA SER A 365 -6.87 -1.83 22.65
C SER A 365 -7.79 -2.81 23.41
N GLN A 366 -8.49 -2.33 24.43
CA GLN A 366 -9.51 -3.07 25.17
C GLN A 366 -10.68 -3.42 24.26
N LEU A 367 -11.23 -2.46 23.51
CA LEU A 367 -12.30 -2.70 22.56
C LEU A 367 -11.94 -3.81 21.57
N GLN A 368 -10.81 -3.68 20.87
CA GLN A 368 -10.39 -4.64 19.85
C GLN A 368 -10.03 -6.00 20.45
N GLY A 369 -9.39 -6.01 21.62
CA GLY A 369 -9.10 -7.23 22.36
C GLY A 369 -10.38 -7.97 22.79
N LEU A 370 -11.42 -7.26 23.22
CA LEU A 370 -12.69 -7.89 23.60
C LEU A 370 -13.43 -8.46 22.39
N VAL A 371 -13.42 -7.76 21.26
CA VAL A 371 -14.01 -8.28 20.02
C VAL A 371 -13.33 -9.59 19.63
N LEU A 372 -11.99 -9.65 19.64
CA LEU A 372 -11.25 -10.89 19.39
C LEU A 372 -11.59 -11.97 20.42
N LEU A 373 -11.62 -11.65 21.71
CA LEU A 373 -11.97 -12.61 22.77
C LEU A 373 -13.38 -13.20 22.56
N CYS A 374 -14.34 -12.38 22.12
CA CYS A 374 -15.69 -12.83 21.81
C CYS A 374 -15.69 -13.81 20.64
N TYR A 375 -14.96 -13.53 19.57
CA TYR A 375 -14.86 -14.46 18.45
C TYR A 375 -14.19 -15.77 18.84
N LEU A 376 -13.12 -15.74 19.64
CA LEU A 376 -12.51 -16.96 20.17
C LEU A 376 -13.48 -17.74 21.06
N ALA A 377 -14.24 -17.07 21.90
CA ALA A 377 -15.27 -17.68 22.75
C ALA A 377 -16.36 -18.38 21.93
N LEU A 378 -16.85 -17.76 20.86
CA LEU A 378 -17.89 -18.33 20.00
C LEU A 378 -17.39 -19.52 19.18
N ASN A 379 -16.15 -19.46 18.70
CA ASN A 379 -15.60 -20.47 17.81
C ASN A 379 -14.87 -21.63 18.51
N ALA A 380 -14.36 -21.41 19.71
CA ALA A 380 -13.50 -22.33 20.46
C ALA A 380 -13.72 -22.23 21.98
N GLY A 381 -14.95 -21.98 22.43
CA GLY A 381 -15.31 -21.75 23.84
C GLY A 381 -15.01 -22.90 24.80
N ASN A 382 -14.88 -24.13 24.29
CA ASN A 382 -14.48 -25.31 25.07
C ASN A 382 -12.97 -25.43 25.29
N SER A 383 -12.18 -24.44 24.86
CA SER A 383 -10.73 -24.46 25.03
C SER A 383 -10.31 -24.24 26.48
N LYS A 384 -9.47 -25.15 26.98
CA LYS A 384 -8.85 -25.05 28.32
C LYS A 384 -8.04 -23.76 28.50
N ALA A 385 -7.45 -23.22 27.44
CA ALA A 385 -6.68 -21.99 27.52
C ALA A 385 -7.55 -20.79 27.90
N LEU A 386 -8.79 -20.72 27.39
CA LEU A 386 -9.75 -19.66 27.74
C LEU A 386 -10.25 -19.81 29.19
N GLU A 387 -10.40 -21.05 29.66
CA GLU A 387 -10.79 -21.34 31.05
C GLU A 387 -9.67 -20.94 32.03
N GLN A 388 -8.43 -21.37 31.76
CA GLN A 388 -7.26 -21.04 32.57
C GLN A 388 -7.01 -19.53 32.65
N ALA A 389 -7.27 -18.81 31.55
CA ALA A 389 -7.15 -17.36 31.48
C ALA A 389 -8.31 -16.61 32.17
N ARG A 390 -9.35 -17.31 32.66
CA ARG A 390 -10.59 -16.74 33.21
C ARG A 390 -11.25 -15.76 32.24
N ALA A 391 -11.35 -16.17 30.97
CA ALA A 391 -11.92 -15.35 29.89
C ALA A 391 -13.33 -14.83 30.21
N LEU A 392 -14.19 -15.65 30.82
CA LEU A 392 -15.54 -15.25 31.22
C LEU A 392 -15.53 -14.05 32.17
N ASN A 393 -14.75 -14.12 33.25
CA ASN A 393 -14.66 -13.04 34.24
C ASN A 393 -14.12 -11.74 33.64
N ALA A 394 -13.13 -11.85 32.74
CA ALA A 394 -12.58 -10.69 32.06
C ALA A 394 -13.63 -10.04 31.14
N LEU A 395 -14.39 -10.86 30.40
CA LEU A 395 -15.44 -10.39 29.51
C LEU A 395 -16.56 -9.70 30.30
N GLU A 396 -17.05 -10.30 31.39
CA GLU A 396 -18.09 -9.68 32.24
C GLU A 396 -17.64 -8.37 32.90
N GLY A 397 -16.37 -8.32 33.36
CA GLY A 397 -15.82 -7.15 34.05
C GLY A 397 -15.58 -5.96 33.13
N THR A 398 -15.20 -6.20 31.86
CA THR A 398 -14.82 -5.15 30.90
C THR A 398 -15.92 -4.84 29.88
N ALA A 399 -16.87 -5.74 29.65
CA ALA A 399 -17.96 -5.49 28.70
C ALA A 399 -18.79 -4.26 29.09
N ARG A 400 -18.99 -3.99 30.39
CA ARG A 400 -19.79 -2.84 30.84
C ARG A 400 -19.21 -1.50 30.42
N SER A 401 -17.88 -1.31 30.55
CA SER A 401 -17.23 -0.06 30.15
C SER A 401 -17.30 0.13 28.64
N VAL A 402 -17.03 -0.94 27.87
CA VAL A 402 -17.04 -0.87 26.41
C VAL A 402 -18.46 -0.69 25.86
N LEU A 403 -19.48 -1.33 26.43
CA LEU A 403 -20.87 -1.17 26.00
C LEU A 403 -21.43 0.23 26.23
N ALA A 404 -20.89 0.98 27.20
CA ALA A 404 -21.27 2.37 27.41
C ALA A 404 -20.88 3.25 26.22
N GLN A 405 -19.80 2.88 25.51
CA GLN A 405 -19.28 3.60 24.35
C GLN A 405 -19.74 2.97 23.02
N HIS A 406 -19.95 1.65 23.00
CA HIS A 406 -20.28 0.85 21.81
C HIS A 406 -21.51 -0.06 22.04
N PRO A 407 -22.73 0.49 22.07
CA PRO A 407 -23.96 -0.27 22.32
C PRO A 407 -24.24 -1.37 21.27
N GLU A 408 -23.73 -1.21 20.06
CA GLU A 408 -23.87 -2.15 18.94
C GLU A 408 -23.24 -3.53 19.21
N LEU A 409 -22.29 -3.62 20.15
CA LEU A 409 -21.61 -4.89 20.49
C LEU A 409 -22.35 -5.72 21.55
N LYS A 410 -23.49 -5.24 22.05
CA LYS A 410 -24.28 -5.89 23.10
C LYS A 410 -24.61 -7.35 22.78
N ASP A 411 -25.07 -7.60 21.57
CA ASP A 411 -25.46 -8.95 21.14
C ASP A 411 -24.26 -9.89 21.01
N LEU A 412 -23.11 -9.37 20.53
CA LEU A 412 -21.88 -10.14 20.43
C LEU A 412 -21.40 -10.57 21.82
N PHE A 413 -21.37 -9.64 22.77
CA PHE A 413 -20.94 -9.91 24.14
C PHE A 413 -21.88 -10.88 24.85
N ALA A 414 -23.20 -10.70 24.72
CA ALA A 414 -24.18 -11.62 25.30
C ALA A 414 -24.01 -13.05 24.79
N LYS A 415 -23.83 -13.23 23.48
CA LYS A 415 -23.59 -14.55 22.88
C LYS A 415 -22.28 -15.17 23.37
N ALA A 416 -21.20 -14.39 23.43
CA ALA A 416 -19.89 -14.87 23.88
C ALA A 416 -19.92 -15.28 25.37
N ILE A 417 -20.52 -14.47 26.24
CA ILE A 417 -20.72 -14.79 27.66
C ILE A 417 -21.49 -16.09 27.80
N HIS A 418 -22.65 -16.20 27.15
CA HIS A 418 -23.47 -17.40 27.19
C HIS A 418 -22.69 -18.64 26.76
N HIS A 419 -21.95 -18.55 25.65
CA HIS A 419 -21.16 -19.67 25.14
C HIS A 419 -20.06 -20.10 26.13
N LEU A 420 -19.33 -19.16 26.74
CA LEU A 420 -18.33 -19.49 27.76
C LEU A 420 -18.93 -20.09 29.03
N THR A 421 -20.11 -19.61 29.47
CA THR A 421 -20.80 -20.17 30.65
C THR A 421 -21.12 -21.65 30.47
N LEU A 422 -21.48 -22.08 29.25
CA LEU A 422 -21.79 -23.49 28.95
C LEU A 422 -20.59 -24.43 29.11
N TYR A 423 -19.37 -23.94 28.93
CA TYR A 423 -18.15 -24.77 28.90
C TYR A 423 -17.20 -24.57 30.08
N GLN A 424 -17.16 -23.39 30.70
CA GLN A 424 -16.22 -23.09 31.80
C GLN A 424 -16.79 -23.33 33.20
N ALA A 425 -18.12 -23.45 33.33
CA ALA A 425 -18.73 -23.93 34.55
C ALA A 425 -18.88 -25.45 34.45
N GLY A 426 -18.19 -26.21 35.30
CA GLY A 426 -18.38 -27.66 35.39
C GLY A 426 -19.86 -28.06 35.55
N ALA A 427 -20.33 -28.96 34.67
CA ALA A 427 -21.63 -29.63 34.60
C ALA A 427 -22.18 -30.17 35.96
N PRO A 428 -23.51 -30.38 36.13
CA PRO A 428 -24.37 -31.04 35.16
C PRO A 428 -25.73 -30.37 34.83
N LEU A 429 -26.23 -30.74 33.66
CA LEU A 429 -27.64 -30.84 33.30
C LEU A 429 -28.38 -31.71 34.33
N ASN A 430 -28.71 -31.13 35.48
CA ASN A 430 -29.65 -31.69 36.44
C ASN A 430 -30.17 -30.58 37.35
N ARG A 431 -30.93 -29.63 36.78
CA ARG A 431 -32.01 -29.01 37.53
C ARG A 431 -33.30 -29.68 37.10
N GLN A 432 -33.68 -30.66 37.92
CA GLN A 432 -35.03 -31.16 38.05
C GLN A 432 -36.03 -30.00 37.90
N SER A 433 -36.98 -30.19 36.99
CA SER A 433 -38.41 -30.16 37.32
C SER A 433 -38.72 -29.38 38.60
N LEU A 434 -38.99 -28.08 38.44
CA LEU A 434 -39.83 -27.34 39.37
C LEU A 434 -41.08 -26.92 38.59
N ALA A 435 -41.99 -27.89 38.47
CA ALA A 435 -43.42 -27.69 38.55
C ALA A 435 -43.87 -28.59 39.74
N PRO A 436 -44.94 -28.25 40.47
CA PRO A 436 -46.18 -27.65 39.99
C PRO A 436 -46.25 -26.13 40.11
#